data_AF-A0A1Y1R8R8-F1
#
_entry.id   AF-A0A1Y1R8R8-F1
#
_cell.length_a   1.000
_cell.length_b   1.000
_cell.length_c   1.000
_cell.angle_alpha   90.00
_cell.angle_beta   90.00
_cell.angle_gamma   90.00
#
_symmetry.space_group_name_H-M   'P 1'
#
loop_
_entity.id
_entity.type
_entity.pdbx_description
1 polymer ?
#
loop_
_entity_poly.entity_id
_entity_poly.type
_entity_poly.pdbx_seq_one_letter_code
_entity_poly.pdbx_strand_id
1 'polypeptide(L)' 'MTDSLLPTLQTRPIVCSVKANESFVIEHGLGRPVAGWLVVDSTVACQVWRSGSNGPGLLELTSDQTCDLSIVLL' A
#
# COMPACT_ATOMS: atom_id res chain seq x y z
N MET A 1 32.46 1.09 13.71
CA MET A 1 31.43 1.88 12.99
C MET A 1 30.42 0.86 12.51
N THR A 2 29.24 0.84 13.13
CA THR A 2 28.20 -0.13 12.77
C THR A 2 27.48 0.45 11.56
N ASP A 3 27.76 -0.08 10.38
CA ASP A 3 26.98 0.21 9.18
C ASP A 3 25.53 -0.14 9.50
N SER A 4 24.71 0.90 9.61
CA SER A 4 23.28 0.77 9.74
C SER A 4 22.77 0.17 8.43
N LEU A 5 22.71 -1.16 8.37
CA LEU A 5 22.02 -1.91 7.34
C LEU A 5 20.53 -1.59 7.47
N LEU A 6 20.13 -0.40 7.04
CA LEU A 6 18.75 -0.21 6.62
C LEU A 6 18.52 -1.28 5.56
N PRO A 7 17.60 -2.24 5.79
CA PRO A 7 17.26 -3.19 4.74
C PRO A 7 16.93 -2.36 3.51
N THR A 8 17.50 -2.74 2.37
CA THR A 8 17.20 -2.13 1.07
C THR A 8 15.73 -2.44 0.76
N LEU A 9 14.82 -1.75 1.44
CA LEU A 9 13.40 -1.76 1.18
C LEU A 9 13.33 -1.28 -0.26
N GLN A 10 12.98 -2.20 -1.16
CA GLN A 10 12.58 -1.84 -2.51
C GLN A 10 11.24 -1.10 -2.36
N THR A 11 11.31 0.17 -1.96
CA THR A 11 10.18 1.08 -1.79
C THR A 11 9.72 1.58 -3.15
N ARG A 12 9.55 0.68 -4.12
CA ARG A 12 8.93 1.06 -5.39
C ARG A 12 7.46 1.33 -5.10
N PRO A 13 6.96 2.53 -5.39
CA PRO A 13 5.54 2.81 -5.22
C PRO A 13 4.75 1.88 -6.15
N ILE A 14 3.78 1.18 -5.57
CA ILE A 14 2.77 0.43 -6.31
C ILE A 14 1.72 1.46 -6.75
N VAL A 15 1.60 1.66 -8.06
CA VAL A 15 0.64 2.60 -8.63
C VAL A 15 -0.63 1.85 -9.03
N CYS A 16 -1.78 2.28 -8.53
CA CYS A 16 -3.07 1.67 -8.87
C CYS A 16 -4.18 2.72 -8.94
N SER A 17 -5.08 2.56 -9.93
CA SER A 17 -6.32 3.33 -10.02
C SER A 17 -7.40 2.65 -9.18
N VAL A 18 -8.00 3.38 -8.25
CA VAL A 18 -8.98 2.86 -7.31
C VAL A 18 -10.31 3.57 -7.48
N LYS A 19 -11.41 2.84 -7.30
CA LYS A 19 -12.77 3.39 -7.33
C LYS A 19 -13.27 3.63 -5.91
N ALA A 20 -14.00 4.72 -5.72
CA ALA A 20 -14.60 5.08 -4.45
C ALA A 20 -15.45 3.92 -3.89
N ASN A 21 -15.26 3.60 -2.61
CA ASN A 21 -16.00 2.59 -1.87
C ASN A 21 -15.96 1.17 -2.44
N GLU A 22 -15.03 0.88 -3.36
CA GLU A 22 -14.79 -0.47 -3.88
C GLU A 22 -13.51 -1.03 -3.26
N SER A 23 -13.57 -2.26 -2.75
CA SER A 23 -12.37 -2.96 -2.28
C SER A 23 -11.43 -3.22 -3.46
N PHE A 24 -10.15 -2.95 -3.27
CA PHE A 24 -9.09 -3.33 -4.21
C PHE A 24 -7.99 -4.09 -3.48
N VAL A 25 -7.38 -5.04 -4.19
CA VAL A 25 -6.37 -5.94 -3.63
C VAL A 25 -5.02 -5.68 -4.29
N ILE A 26 -4.00 -5.53 -3.47
CA ILE A 26 -2.60 -5.43 -3.90
C ILE A 26 -1.88 -6.70 -3.47
N GLU A 27 -1.34 -7.41 -4.44
CA GLU A 27 -0.42 -8.51 -4.17
C GLU A 27 1.00 -7.96 -3.98
N HIS A 28 1.60 -8.28 -2.85
CA HIS A 28 2.94 -7.85 -2.47
C HIS A 28 3.87 -9.03 -2.20
N GLY A 29 5.11 -8.92 -2.68
CA GLY A 29 6.11 -10.01 -2.60
C GLY A 29 6.73 -10.25 -1.21
N LEU A 30 6.25 -9.60 -0.15
CA LEU A 30 6.87 -9.70 1.18
C LEU A 30 6.71 -11.09 1.85
N GLY A 31 5.76 -11.92 1.40
CA GLY A 31 5.52 -13.25 1.99
C GLY A 31 5.07 -13.26 3.45
N ARG A 32 4.72 -12.08 3.99
CA ARG A 32 4.25 -11.86 5.36
C ARG A 32 3.30 -10.65 5.37
N PRO A 33 2.35 -10.58 6.32
CA PRO A 33 1.45 -9.43 6.43
C PRO A 33 2.21 -8.11 6.51
N VAL A 34 1.74 -7.10 5.77
CA VAL A 34 2.31 -5.74 5.83
C VAL A 34 2.04 -5.14 7.20
N ALA A 35 3.12 -4.69 7.86
CA ALA A 35 3.05 -4.04 9.17
C ALA A 35 2.74 -2.54 9.06
N GLY A 36 3.13 -1.90 7.96
CA GLY A 36 2.79 -0.52 7.66
C GLY A 36 2.91 -0.20 6.17
N TRP A 37 2.16 0.81 5.73
CA TRP A 37 2.23 1.33 4.37
C TRP A 37 2.05 2.85 4.41
N LEU A 38 2.56 3.51 3.38
CA LEU A 38 2.34 4.92 3.12
C LEU A 38 1.55 5.04 1.81
N VAL A 39 0.44 5.75 1.84
CA VAL A 39 -0.32 6.11 0.64
C VAL A 39 0.06 7.54 0.27
N VAL A 40 0.52 7.72 -0.97
CA VAL A 40 0.85 9.02 -1.55
C VAL A 40 -0.07 9.24 -2.74
N ASP A 41 -0.99 10.18 -2.62
CA ASP A 41 -1.73 10.72 -3.76
C ASP A 41 -1.11 12.07 -4.14
N SER A 42 -0.93 12.29 -5.44
CA SER A 42 -0.29 13.50 -5.99
C SER A 42 -1.29 14.58 -6.41
N THR A 43 -2.58 14.26 -6.45
CA THR A 43 -3.61 15.10 -7.08
C THR A 43 -4.78 15.42 -6.18
N VAL A 44 -5.24 14.48 -5.34
CA VAL A 44 -6.42 14.66 -4.48
C VAL A 44 -6.16 14.05 -3.11
N ALA A 45 -6.57 14.73 -2.03
CA ALA A 45 -6.52 14.13 -0.70
C ALA A 45 -7.63 13.06 -0.58
N CYS A 46 -7.24 11.80 -0.48
CA CYS A 46 -8.14 10.66 -0.25
C CYS A 46 -7.78 9.94 1.05
N GLN A 47 -8.79 9.38 1.72
CA GLN A 47 -8.60 8.50 2.86
C GLN A 47 -8.66 7.05 2.41
N VAL A 48 -7.63 6.28 2.77
CA VAL A 48 -7.55 4.86 2.46
C VAL A 48 -7.50 4.07 3.75
N TRP A 49 -8.38 3.08 3.88
CA TRP A 49 -8.42 2.17 5.01
C TRP A 49 -8.31 0.72 4.57
N ARG A 50 -7.87 -0.13 5.49
CA ARG A 50 -7.80 -1.57 5.28
C ARG A 50 -9.18 -2.17 5.47
N SER A 51 -9.70 -2.83 4.44
CA SER A 51 -11.01 -3.51 4.49
C SER A 51 -10.89 -4.98 4.89
N GLY A 52 -9.71 -5.58 4.79
CA GLY A 52 -9.50 -6.99 5.13
C GLY A 52 -8.07 -7.50 4.93
N SER A 53 -7.90 -8.81 5.05
CA SER A 53 -6.64 -9.51 4.73
C SER A 53 -6.95 -10.93 4.26
N ASN A 54 -6.80 -11.17 2.96
CA ASN A 54 -7.07 -12.49 2.35
C ASN A 54 -5.82 -13.39 2.26
N GLY A 55 -4.70 -12.99 2.88
CA GLY A 55 -3.49 -13.80 2.94
C GLY A 55 -2.26 -13.00 3.35
N PRO A 56 -1.12 -13.68 3.59
CA PRO A 56 0.14 -13.03 4.01
C PRO A 56 0.84 -12.25 2.89
N GLY A 57 0.35 -12.30 1.65
CA GLY A 57 0.89 -11.55 0.51
C GLY A 57 -0.09 -10.53 -0.08
N LEU A 58 -1.23 -10.30 0.58
CA LEU A 58 -2.32 -9.51 0.04
C LEU A 58 -2.66 -8.36 0.98
N LEU A 59 -2.84 -7.18 0.41
CA LEU A 59 -3.36 -6.00 1.08
C LEU A 59 -4.67 -5.60 0.43
N GLU A 60 -5.78 -5.70 1.17
CA GLU A 60 -7.10 -5.27 0.70
C GLU A 60 -7.46 -3.91 1.32
N LEU A 61 -7.75 -2.95 0.46
CA LEU A 61 -7.94 -1.55 0.81
C LEU A 61 -9.24 -1.02 0.19
N THR A 62 -9.76 0.05 0.78
CA THR A 62 -10.88 0.83 0.24
C THR A 62 -10.57 2.32 0.38
N SER A 63 -11.03 3.12 -0.58
CA SER A 63 -10.87 4.58 -0.59
C SER A 63 -12.22 5.27 -0.50
N ASP A 64 -12.28 6.45 0.12
CA ASP A 64 -13.47 7.31 0.12
C ASP A 64 -13.79 7.90 -1.25
N GLN A 65 -12.79 8.01 -2.13
CA GLN A 65 -12.90 8.63 -3.44
C GLN A 65 -12.15 7.84 -4.53
N THR A 66 -12.55 8.06 -5.78
CA THR A 66 -11.89 7.50 -6.96
C THR A 66 -10.62 8.31 -7.23
N CYS A 67 -9.46 7.68 -7.20
CA CYS A 67 -8.16 8.35 -7.36
C CYS A 67 -7.07 7.39 -7.84
N ASP A 68 -5.91 7.95 -8.20
CA ASP A 68 -4.70 7.20 -8.53
C ASP A 68 -3.73 7.25 -7.35
N LEU A 69 -3.46 6.08 -6.78
CA LEU A 69 -2.67 5.95 -5.55
C LEU A 69 -1.28 5.42 -5.85
N SER A 70 -0.28 5.97 -5.16
CA SER A 70 1.04 5.37 -5.04
C SER A 70 1.24 4.83 -3.62
N ILE A 71 1.36 3.51 -3.48
CA ILE A 71 1.51 2.86 -2.17
C ILE A 71 2.93 2.37 -1.99
N VAL A 72 3.56 2.78 -0.89
CA VAL A 72 4.87 2.31 -0.47
C VAL A 72 4.70 1.39 0.73
N LEU A 73 5.19 0.16 0.61
CA LEU A 73 5.17 -0.82 1.70
C LEU A 73 6.43 -0.65 2.57
N LEU A 74 6.24 -0.70 3.90
CA LEU A 74 7.29 -0.53 4.91
C LEU A 74 7.60 -1.84 5.63
#